data_AF-A0A2N9N357-F1
#
_entry.id   AF-A0A2N9N357-F1
#
_cell.length_a   1.000
_cell.length_b   1.000
_cell.length_c   1.000
_cell.angle_alpha   90.00
_cell.angle_beta   90.00
_cell.angle_gamma   90.00
#
_symmetry.space_group_name_H-M   'P 1'
#
loop_
_entity.id
_entity.type
_entity.pdbx_description
1 polymer ?
#
loop_
_entity_poly.entity_id
_entity_poly.type
_entity_poly.pdbx_seq_one_letter_code
_entity_poly.pdbx_strand_id
1 'polypeptide(L)' 'MMAKPKVMRVMLNEVAVQGEFTLPGPTLSHMNIAPAAKNPIMLQGDHGPVAFRNIYVKELD' A
#
# COMPACT_ATOMS: atom_id res chain seq x y z
N MET A 1 11.79 15.34 11.57
CA MET A 1 11.00 15.11 10.34
C MET A 1 10.58 13.65 10.33
N MET A 2 9.30 13.35 10.09
CA MET A 2 8.88 11.96 9.84
C MET A 2 9.48 11.47 8.52
N ALA A 3 9.96 10.23 8.48
CA ALA A 3 10.39 9.60 7.25
C ALA A 3 9.20 9.47 6.29
N LYS A 4 9.42 9.76 5.00
CA LYS A 4 8.37 9.60 3.99
C LYS A 4 8.19 8.12 3.66
N PRO A 5 6.96 7.65 3.41
CA PRO A 5 6.72 6.26 3.01
C PRO A 5 7.44 5.94 1.70
N LYS A 6 8.11 4.78 1.65
CA LYS A 6 8.83 4.29 0.47
C LYS A 6 8.19 3.00 -0.02
N VAL A 7 7.94 2.93 -1.32
CA VAL A 7 7.53 1.71 -1.99
C VAL A 7 8.79 1.04 -2.52
N MET A 8 9.10 -0.16 -2.00
CA MET A 8 10.27 -0.92 -2.42
C MET A 8 10.03 -1.59 -3.77
N ARG A 9 8.93 -2.34 -3.91
CA ARG A 9 8.61 -3.11 -5.12
C ARG A 9 7.13 -3.42 -5.21
N VAL A 10 6.57 -3.29 -6.41
CA VAL A 10 5.20 -3.73 -6.75
C VAL A 10 5.28 -4.71 -7.90
N MET A 11 4.65 -5.87 -7.74
CA MET A 11 4.61 -6.95 -8.72
C MET A 11 3.16 -7.18 -9.17
N LEU A 12 2.95 -7.35 -10.48
CA LEU A 12 1.68 -7.79 -11.06
C LEU A 12 1.97 -8.98 -11.97
N ASN A 13 1.39 -10.14 -11.66
CA ASN A 13 1.61 -11.38 -12.42
C ASN A 13 3.11 -11.67 -12.64
N GLU A 14 3.89 -11.61 -11.56
CA GLU A 14 5.35 -11.84 -11.57
C GLU A 14 6.19 -10.79 -12.33
N VAL A 15 5.56 -9.76 -12.90
CA VAL A 15 6.24 -8.65 -13.57
C VAL A 15 6.37 -7.46 -12.62
N ALA A 16 7.58 -6.89 -12.52
CA ALA A 16 7.82 -5.67 -11.77
C ALA A 16 7.19 -4.47 -12.48
N VAL A 17 6.23 -3.79 -11.83
CA VAL A 17 5.54 -2.62 -12.40
C VAL A 17 5.95 -1.31 -11.75
N GLN A 18 6.47 -1.33 -10.52
CA GLN A 18 7.02 -0.17 -9.81
C GLN A 18 8.14 -0.59 -8.86
N GLY A 19 9.09 0.30 -8.58
CA GLY A 19 10.17 0.06 -7.61
C GLY A 19 10.88 1.31 -7.13
N GLU A 20 11.38 1.25 -5.90
CA GLU A 20 12.30 2.22 -5.27
C GLU A 20 11.87 3.70 -5.35
N PHE A 21 10.63 4.03 -5.00
CA PHE A 21 10.16 5.42 -4.98
C PHE A 21 9.55 5.85 -3.65
N THR A 22 9.63 7.15 -3.37
CA THR A 22 9.07 7.78 -2.17
C THR A 22 7.75 8.45 -2.51
N LEU A 23 6.72 8.19 -1.70
CA LEU A 23 5.42 8.84 -1.87
C LEU A 23 5.54 10.33 -1.47
N PRO A 24 5.09 11.27 -2.33
CA PRO A 24 5.15 12.70 -2.01
C PRO A 24 4.18 13.07 -0.87
N GLY A 25 3.13 12.27 -0.67
CA GLY A 25 2.08 12.43 0.32
C GLY A 25 1.05 11.30 0.24
N PRO A 26 -0.07 11.38 0.97
CA PRO A 26 -1.15 10.40 0.90
C PRO A 26 -1.80 10.39 -0.48
N THR A 27 -2.23 9.21 -0.93
CA THR A 27 -3.11 9.08 -2.10
C THR A 27 -4.56 9.37 -1.70
N LEU A 28 -5.41 9.66 -2.68
CA LEU A 28 -6.84 9.87 -2.43
C LEU A 28 -7.51 8.61 -1.84
N SER A 29 -8.66 8.79 -1.18
CA SER A 29 -9.48 7.70 -0.62
C SER A 29 -8.81 6.81 0.45
N HIS A 30 -7.83 7.34 1.18
CA HIS A 30 -7.22 6.65 2.32
C HIS A 30 -8.16 6.57 3.54
N MET A 31 -7.88 5.68 4.49
CA MET A 31 -8.58 5.62 5.78
C MET A 31 -8.38 6.92 6.58
N ASN A 32 -9.43 7.41 7.24
CA ASN A 32 -9.35 8.58 8.12
C ASN A 32 -8.72 8.24 9.49
N ILE A 33 -7.44 7.87 9.49
CA ILE A 33 -6.62 7.55 10.66
C ILE A 33 -5.31 8.35 10.66
N ALA A 34 -4.71 8.55 11.83
CA ALA A 34 -3.44 9.25 11.95
C ALA A 34 -2.31 8.50 11.21
N PRO A 35 -1.40 9.21 10.50
CA PRO A 35 -0.22 8.60 9.92
C PRO A 35 0.68 7.95 10.98
N ALA A 36 1.10 6.71 10.75
CA ALA A 36 2.00 5.97 11.64
C ALA A 36 2.88 5.03 10.82
N ALA A 37 4.03 4.63 11.39
CA ALA A 37 4.93 3.66 10.76
C ALA A 37 4.27 2.27 10.60
N LYS A 38 3.38 1.90 11.53
CA LYS A 38 2.55 0.71 11.45
C LYS A 38 1.07 1.12 11.45
N ASN A 39 0.35 0.70 10.42
CA ASN A 39 -1.08 0.93 10.22
C ASN A 39 -1.69 -0.24 9.41
N PRO A 40 -3.02 -0.40 9.40
CA PRO A 40 -3.68 -1.45 8.62
C PRO A 40 -3.49 -1.25 7.10
N ILE A 41 -3.58 -2.35 6.35
CA ILE A 41 -3.69 -2.33 4.89
C ILE A 41 -5.17 -2.22 4.52
N MET A 42 -5.51 -1.24 3.68
CA MET A 42 -6.88 -1.03 3.19
C MET A 42 -7.04 -1.63 1.79
N LEU A 43 -8.10 -2.40 1.58
CA LEU A 43 -8.61 -2.74 0.24
C LEU A 43 -9.71 -1.74 -0.11
N GLN A 44 -9.51 -0.96 -1.17
CA GLN A 44 -10.45 0.09 -1.59
C GLN A 44 -11.65 -0.52 -2.34
N GLY A 45 -12.86 0.00 -2.09
CA GLY A 45 -14.13 -0.59 -2.56
C GLY A 45 -14.99 0.28 -3.48
N ASP A 46 -14.50 1.45 -3.92
CA ASP A 46 -15.25 2.40 -4.77
C ASP A 46 -15.14 2.14 -6.27
N HIS A 47 -14.62 0.96 -6.67
CA HIS A 47 -14.38 0.58 -8.07
C HIS A 47 -15.35 -0.49 -8.60
N GLY A 48 -16.44 -0.76 -7.88
CA GLY A 48 -17.37 -1.84 -8.18
C GLY A 48 -16.99 -3.18 -7.51
N PRO A 49 -17.78 -4.26 -7.71
CA PRO A 49 -17.54 -5.52 -7.03
C PRO A 49 -16.21 -6.19 -7.45
N VAL A 50 -15.35 -6.47 -6.46
CA VAL A 50 -14.09 -7.19 -6.64
C VAL A 50 -14.01 -8.32 -5.61
N ALA A 51 -13.64 -9.52 -6.05
CA ALA A 51 -13.43 -10.68 -5.18
C ALA A 51 -11.93 -10.86 -4.87
N PHE A 52 -11.58 -10.95 -3.59
CA PHE A 52 -10.21 -11.16 -3.14
C PHE A 52 -10.04 -12.55 -2.51
N ARG A 53 -8.88 -13.16 -2.71
CA ARG A 53 -8.43 -14.40 -2.04
C ARG A 53 -6.92 -14.36 -1.86
N ASN A 54 -6.39 -15.24 -1.01
CA ASN A 54 -4.93 -15.41 -0.83
C ASN A 54 -4.20 -14.13 -0.38
N ILE A 55 -4.76 -13.42 0.60
CA ILE A 55 -4.13 -12.23 1.19
C ILE A 55 -3.28 -12.65 2.38
N TYR A 56 -1.97 -12.41 2.30
CA TYR A 56 -1.01 -12.73 3.35
C TYR A 56 -0.11 -11.53 3.60
N VAL A 57 0.31 -11.35 4.85
CA VAL A 57 1.26 -10.31 5.25
C VAL A 57 2.43 -10.99 5.93
N LYS A 58 3.65 -10.62 5.52
CA LYS A 58 4.90 -10.98 6.18
C LYS A 58 5.57 -9.67 6.60
N GLU A 59 5.82 -9.48 7.89
CA GLU A 59 6.63 -8.36 8.36
C GLU A 59 8.06 -8.47 7.79
N LEU A 60 8.65 -7.33 7.45
CA LEU A 60 10.05 -7.23 7.04
C LEU A 60 10.83 -6.61 8.20
N ASP A 61 12.04 -7.12 8.43
CA ASP A 61 12.97 -6.63 9.47
C ASP A 61 13.58 -5.27 9.11
#